data_AF-A0A0R3RAC1-F1
#
_entry.id   AF-A0A0R3RAC1-F1
#
_cell.length_a   1.000
_cell.length_b   1.000
_cell.length_c   1.000
_cell.angle_alpha   90.00
_cell.angle_beta   90.00
_cell.angle_gamma   90.00
#
_symmetry.space_group_name_H-M   'P 1'
#
loop_
_entity.id
_entity.type
_entity.pdbx_description
1 polymer ?
#
loop_
_entity_poly.entity_id
_entity_poly.type
_entity_poly.pdbx_seq_one_letter_code
_entity_poly.pdbx_strand_id
1 'polypeptide(L)'
;MKTKIEIEDPNCLVDLIFIVDTSQSVEKAFQKQLQLAATLIEQIPPSAFNERIHVAAISFSSNAQINFQFNEFNSQKEILNALLSFIHTGGNTSSVSAVNLAIKEIQERGRENVRRMIVLISDGYSQDRWEDLLDASDRLHAINAIIYAISADSNYYFRELELYTRNKWLVYVNDSEKQFLEDATISLLKCQDPSASIFSLPAQ
;
A
#
# COMPACT_ATOMS: atom_id res chain seq x y z
N MET A 1 6.73 28.58 6.98
CA MET A 1 8.03 27.94 7.30
C MET A 1 7.79 26.44 7.33
N LYS A 2 8.35 25.67 6.38
CA LYS A 2 8.24 24.21 6.38
C LYS A 2 9.15 23.68 7.49
N THR A 3 8.57 23.15 8.55
CA THR A 3 9.33 22.48 9.61
C THR A 3 10.00 21.27 8.97
N LYS A 4 11.32 21.34 8.91
CA LYS A 4 12.21 20.25 8.53
C LYS A 4 11.76 19.02 9.32
N ILE A 5 11.40 17.93 8.64
CA ILE A 5 11.01 16.68 9.27
C ILE A 5 12.20 16.25 10.14
N GLU A 6 12.08 16.46 11.45
CA GLU A 6 13.12 16.11 12.40
C GLU A 6 13.12 14.59 12.60
N ILE A 7 14.22 14.02 12.11
CA ILE A 7 14.87 12.74 12.40
C ILE A 7 14.14 11.51 11.84
N GLU A 8 14.51 11.18 10.60
CA GLU A 8 14.51 9.81 10.07
C GLU A 8 15.26 8.87 11.03
N ASP A 9 14.73 7.69 11.35
CA ASP A 9 15.51 6.66 12.05
C ASP A 9 16.36 5.87 11.03
N PRO A 10 17.66 6.17 10.85
CA PRO A 10 18.45 5.60 9.76
C PRO A 10 18.63 4.08 9.87
N ASN A 11 18.36 3.49 11.03
CA ASN A 11 18.45 2.04 11.23
C ASN A 11 17.15 1.32 10.85
N CYS A 12 16.08 2.05 10.55
CA CYS A 12 14.84 1.44 10.15
C CYS A 12 14.81 1.14 8.66
N LEU A 13 15.05 -0.13 8.33
CA LEU A 13 14.87 -0.69 7.00
C LEU A 13 13.38 -1.02 6.78
N VAL A 14 12.86 -0.66 5.60
CA VAL A 14 11.45 -0.86 5.25
C VAL A 14 11.31 -1.51 3.88
N ASP A 15 10.54 -2.60 3.81
CA ASP A 15 10.06 -3.17 2.56
C ASP A 15 8.61 -2.72 2.34
N LEU A 16 8.37 -1.96 1.26
CA LEU A 16 7.08 -1.41 0.89
C LEU A 16 6.55 -2.09 -0.37
N ILE A 17 5.34 -2.66 -0.32
CA ILE A 17 4.64 -3.14 -1.51
C ILE A 17 3.41 -2.28 -1.77
N PHE A 18 3.29 -1.76 -2.99
CA PHE A 18 2.01 -1.28 -3.50
C PHE A 18 1.24 -2.40 -4.18
N ILE A 19 -0.02 -2.57 -3.81
CA ILE A 19 -0.96 -3.46 -4.51
C ILE A 19 -2.05 -2.58 -5.10
N VAL A 20 -2.08 -2.45 -6.43
CA VAL A 20 -2.94 -1.49 -7.13
C VAL A 20 -4.01 -2.23 -7.93
N ASP A 21 -5.26 -1.94 -7.63
CA ASP A 21 -6.40 -2.45 -8.38
C ASP A 21 -6.43 -1.84 -9.79
N THR A 22 -6.58 -2.69 -10.80
CA THR A 22 -6.70 -2.31 -12.22
C THR A 22 -7.99 -2.86 -12.84
N SER A 23 -8.89 -3.39 -12.01
CA SER A 23 -10.15 -4.03 -12.42
C SER A 23 -11.16 -3.03 -13.01
N GLN A 24 -12.25 -3.56 -13.57
CA GLN A 24 -13.24 -2.73 -14.26
C GLN A 24 -13.92 -1.70 -13.34
N SER A 25 -14.11 -1.99 -12.05
CA SER A 25 -14.82 -1.10 -11.13
C SER A 25 -14.06 0.20 -10.86
N VAL A 26 -12.73 0.15 -10.86
CA VAL A 26 -11.87 1.29 -10.54
C VAL A 26 -11.48 2.15 -11.75
N GLU A 27 -12.01 1.90 -12.95
CA GLU A 27 -11.59 2.59 -14.19
C GLU A 27 -11.53 4.13 -14.03
N LYS A 28 -12.56 4.72 -13.42
CA LYS A 28 -12.65 6.17 -13.22
C LYS A 28 -11.69 6.69 -12.15
N ALA A 29 -11.41 5.88 -11.13
CA ALA A 29 -10.54 6.23 -10.02
C ALA A 29 -9.07 5.86 -10.30
N PHE A 30 -8.78 5.07 -11.34
CA PHE A 30 -7.47 4.46 -11.56
C PHE A 30 -6.30 5.46 -11.58
N GLN A 31 -6.44 6.59 -12.29
CA GLN A 31 -5.41 7.62 -12.31
C GLN A 31 -5.18 8.25 -10.93
N LYS A 32 -6.24 8.40 -10.12
CA LYS A 32 -6.14 8.89 -8.74
C LYS A 32 -5.42 7.88 -7.85
N GLN A 33 -5.61 6.57 -8.07
CA GLN A 33 -4.86 5.52 -7.36
C GLN A 33 -3.35 5.59 -7.64
N LEU A 34 -2.96 5.74 -8.91
CA LEU A 34 -1.55 5.87 -9.27
C LEU A 34 -0.94 7.15 -8.71
N GLN A 35 -1.67 8.26 -8.79
CA GLN A 35 -1.22 9.53 -8.23
C GLN A 35 -1.03 9.44 -6.72
N LEU A 36 -1.90 8.72 -6.00
CA LEU A 36 -1.79 8.51 -4.57
C LEU A 36 -0.50 7.74 -4.20
N ALA A 37 -0.23 6.63 -4.89
CA ALA A 37 1.01 5.86 -4.70
C ALA A 37 2.24 6.71 -5.01
N ALA A 38 2.22 7.44 -6.13
CA ALA A 38 3.30 8.34 -6.53
C ALA A 38 3.53 9.45 -5.49
N THR A 39 2.48 10.10 -5.00
CA THR A 39 2.59 11.16 -4.00
C THR A 39 3.14 10.66 -2.67
N LEU A 40 2.86 9.41 -2.26
CA LEU A 40 3.53 8.83 -1.09
C LEU A 40 5.05 8.69 -1.34
N ILE A 41 5.45 8.19 -2.51
CA ILE A 41 6.86 8.09 -2.89
C ILE A 41 7.54 9.47 -2.96
N GLU A 42 6.86 10.50 -3.46
CA GLU A 42 7.36 11.89 -3.51
C GLU A 42 7.62 12.50 -2.13
N GLN A 43 6.88 12.08 -1.09
CA GLN A 43 7.07 12.56 0.28
C GLN A 43 8.30 11.98 0.98
N ILE A 44 8.86 10.90 0.42
CA ILE A 44 10.04 10.23 0.95
C ILE A 44 11.31 10.90 0.38
N PRO A 45 12.31 11.22 1.21
CA PRO A 45 13.58 11.76 0.73
C PRO A 45 14.28 10.81 -0.26
N PRO A 46 14.80 11.30 -1.41
CA PRO A 46 15.38 10.43 -2.44
C PRO A 46 16.48 9.49 -1.94
N SER A 47 17.26 9.92 -0.95
CA SER A 47 18.34 9.13 -0.35
C SER A 47 17.85 7.87 0.39
N ALA A 48 16.58 7.81 0.81
CA ALA A 48 16.04 6.65 1.51
C ALA A 48 15.92 5.42 0.60
N PHE A 49 15.80 5.59 -0.72
CA PHE A 49 15.61 4.49 -1.67
C PHE A 49 16.89 3.73 -2.04
N ASN A 50 18.07 4.23 -1.64
CA ASN A 50 19.33 3.57 -1.98
C ASN A 50 19.51 2.25 -1.22
N GLU A 51 19.12 2.20 0.05
CA GLU A 51 19.34 1.05 0.95
C GLU A 51 18.26 0.88 2.01
N ARG A 52 17.60 1.97 2.42
CA ARG A 52 16.68 1.94 3.56
C ARG A 52 15.30 1.41 3.17
N ILE A 53 14.70 1.99 2.14
CA ILE A 53 13.34 1.68 1.69
C ILE A 53 13.42 0.97 0.34
N HIS A 54 13.05 -0.30 0.31
CA HIS A 54 12.90 -1.06 -0.92
C HIS A 54 11.43 -1.11 -1.29
N VAL A 55 11.13 -0.92 -2.58
CA VAL A 55 9.76 -0.85 -3.07
C VAL A 55 9.54 -1.94 -4.11
N ALA A 56 8.42 -2.64 -4.01
CA ALA A 56 7.87 -3.47 -5.07
C ALA A 56 6.46 -3.00 -5.39
N ALA A 57 5.95 -3.33 -6.56
CA ALA A 57 4.57 -3.04 -6.89
C ALA A 57 3.92 -4.15 -7.72
N ILE A 58 2.67 -4.41 -7.36
CA ILE A 58 1.80 -5.42 -7.94
C ILE A 58 0.55 -4.71 -8.42
N SER A 59 0.07 -5.09 -9.59
CA SER A 59 -1.27 -4.73 -10.05
C SER A 59 -2.14 -5.97 -10.13
N PHE A 60 -3.44 -5.80 -9.98
CA PHE A 60 -4.36 -6.92 -10.09
C PHE A 60 -5.68 -6.51 -10.74
N SER A 61 -6.29 -7.48 -11.40
CA SER A 61 -7.71 -7.48 -11.74
C SER A 61 -8.21 -8.90 -11.51
N SER A 62 -8.46 -9.68 -12.57
CA SER A 62 -8.80 -11.10 -12.44
C SER A 62 -7.60 -11.94 -12.01
N ASN A 63 -6.40 -11.48 -12.33
CA ASN A 63 -5.13 -12.05 -11.90
C ASN A 63 -4.20 -10.91 -11.46
N ALA A 64 -3.27 -11.23 -10.57
CA ALA A 64 -2.21 -10.32 -10.18
C ALA A 64 -0.94 -10.50 -11.02
N GLN A 65 -0.20 -9.41 -11.18
CA GLN A 65 1.09 -9.36 -11.85
C GLN A 65 2.06 -8.50 -11.03
N ILE A 66 3.31 -8.94 -10.95
CA ILE A 66 4.39 -8.10 -10.45
C ILE A 66 4.76 -7.12 -11.57
N ASN A 67 4.67 -5.83 -11.29
CA ASN A 67 5.10 -4.79 -12.21
C ASN A 67 6.58 -4.45 -12.03
N PHE A 68 7.06 -4.48 -10.78
CA PHE A 68 8.49 -4.47 -10.47
C PHE A 68 8.74 -5.09 -9.09
N GLN A 69 9.89 -5.73 -8.97
CA GLN A 69 10.32 -6.48 -7.78
C GLN A 69 11.09 -5.60 -6.79
N PHE A 70 11.26 -6.10 -5.56
CA PHE A 70 12.23 -5.53 -4.64
C PHE A 70 13.63 -5.55 -5.27
N ASN A 71 14.39 -4.47 -5.04
CA ASN A 71 15.74 -4.23 -5.59
C ASN A 71 15.81 -4.03 -7.12
N GLU A 72 14.68 -3.92 -7.82
CA GLU A 72 14.67 -3.60 -9.24
C GLU A 72 14.99 -2.12 -9.50
N PHE A 73 14.49 -1.23 -8.64
CA PHE A 73 14.73 0.22 -8.70
C PHE A 73 15.25 0.74 -7.36
N ASN A 74 16.32 1.54 -7.42
CA ASN A 74 16.98 2.11 -6.24
C ASN A 74 16.95 3.65 -6.23
N SER A 75 16.19 4.26 -7.13
CA SER A 75 15.99 5.71 -7.17
C SER A 75 14.51 6.07 -7.14
N GLN A 76 14.18 7.15 -6.43
CA GLN A 76 12.82 7.68 -6.37
C GLN A 76 12.24 7.90 -7.78
N LYS A 77 13.05 8.42 -8.71
CA LYS A 77 12.62 8.72 -10.08
C LYS A 77 12.22 7.46 -10.85
N GLU A 78 12.98 6.38 -10.75
CA GLU A 78 12.65 5.11 -11.42
C GLU A 78 11.37 4.51 -10.86
N ILE A 79 11.22 4.51 -9.53
CA ILE A 79 10.01 4.02 -8.85
C ILE A 79 8.77 4.82 -9.30
N LEU A 80 8.87 6.15 -9.34
CA LEU A 80 7.78 7.02 -9.81
C LEU A 80 7.41 6.73 -11.26
N ASN A 81 8.41 6.65 -12.15
CA ASN A 81 8.18 6.34 -13.56
C ASN A 81 7.50 4.98 -13.74
N ALA A 82 7.94 3.97 -12.98
CA ALA A 82 7.38 2.63 -13.03
C ALA A 82 5.93 2.60 -12.53
N LEU A 83 5.63 3.21 -11.38
CA LEU A 83 4.26 3.31 -10.85
C LEU A 83 3.31 4.02 -11.82
N LEU A 84 3.74 5.15 -12.39
CA LEU A 84 2.93 5.93 -13.33
C LEU A 84 2.79 5.28 -14.71
N SER A 85 3.53 4.21 -14.99
CA SER A 85 3.40 3.43 -16.22
C SER A 85 2.34 2.33 -16.15
N PHE A 86 1.73 2.11 -14.99
CA PHE A 86 0.68 1.10 -14.83
C PHE A 86 -0.50 1.43 -15.74
N ILE A 87 -1.08 0.38 -16.33
CA ILE A 87 -2.24 0.49 -17.19
C ILE A 87 -3.46 -0.12 -16.50
N HIS A 88 -4.61 0.49 -16.71
CA HIS A 88 -5.89 -0.11 -16.35
C HIS A 88 -6.13 -1.32 -17.25
N THR A 89 -6.44 -2.47 -16.66
CA THR A 89 -6.62 -3.74 -17.41
C THR A 89 -8.09 -4.14 -17.53
N GLY A 90 -8.96 -3.61 -16.66
CA GLY A 90 -10.36 -3.97 -16.60
C GLY A 90 -10.58 -5.41 -16.14
N GLY A 91 -11.77 -5.94 -16.39
CA GLY A 91 -12.16 -7.29 -16.00
C GLY A 91 -12.61 -7.42 -14.54
N ASN A 92 -12.68 -8.67 -14.08
CA ASN A 92 -13.10 -9.01 -12.71
C ASN A 92 -12.02 -8.62 -11.68
N THR A 93 -12.32 -8.82 -10.41
CA THR A 93 -11.48 -8.43 -9.28
C THR A 93 -11.17 -9.64 -8.40
N SER A 94 -9.88 -9.96 -8.21
CA SER A 94 -9.39 -10.99 -7.30
C SER A 94 -8.28 -10.44 -6.42
N SER A 95 -8.66 -9.89 -5.27
CA SER A 95 -7.71 -9.39 -4.27
C SER A 95 -6.90 -10.54 -3.63
N VAL A 96 -7.43 -11.76 -3.58
CA VAL A 96 -6.70 -12.96 -3.13
C VAL A 96 -5.48 -13.21 -4.01
N SER A 97 -5.62 -13.08 -5.34
CA SER A 97 -4.49 -13.27 -6.26
C SER A 97 -3.36 -12.28 -5.98
N ALA A 98 -3.69 -11.04 -5.66
CA ALA A 98 -2.75 -9.97 -5.37
C ALA A 98 -2.02 -10.18 -4.05
N VAL A 99 -2.77 -10.55 -3.01
CA VAL A 99 -2.23 -10.86 -1.68
C VAL A 99 -1.28 -12.06 -1.73
N ASN A 100 -1.67 -13.13 -2.44
CA ASN A 100 -0.79 -14.29 -2.63
C ASN A 100 0.53 -13.90 -3.31
N LEU A 101 0.46 -13.03 -4.33
CA LEU A 101 1.65 -12.59 -5.06
C LEU A 101 2.55 -11.68 -4.21
N ALA A 102 1.96 -10.82 -3.37
CA ALA A 102 2.70 -9.98 -2.42
C ALA A 102 3.42 -10.82 -1.35
N ILE A 103 2.74 -11.83 -0.80
CA ILE A 103 3.36 -12.79 0.14
C ILE A 103 4.54 -13.50 -0.52
N LYS A 104 4.37 -13.97 -1.76
CA LYS A 104 5.42 -14.64 -2.51
C LYS A 104 6.63 -13.73 -2.74
N GLU A 105 6.41 -12.48 -3.17
CA GLU A 105 7.49 -11.51 -3.37
C GLU A 105 8.26 -11.23 -2.07
N ILE A 106 7.56 -11.12 -0.93
CA ILE A 106 8.19 -10.97 0.40
C ILE A 106 9.01 -12.21 0.77
N GLN A 107 8.50 -13.41 0.49
CA GLN A 107 9.21 -14.66 0.80
C GLN A 107 10.46 -14.87 -0.07
N GLU A 108 10.40 -14.48 -1.34
CA GLU A 108 11.50 -14.70 -2.29
C GLU A 108 12.56 -13.60 -2.24
N ARG A 109 12.17 -12.36 -1.96
CA ARG A 109 13.05 -11.18 -2.10
C ARG A 109 13.00 -10.19 -0.96
N GLY A 110 12.06 -10.35 -0.03
CA GLY A 110 11.96 -9.50 1.15
C GLY A 110 13.17 -9.68 2.06
N ARG A 111 13.54 -8.61 2.76
CA ARG A 111 14.65 -8.62 3.71
C ARG A 111 14.21 -9.21 5.04
N GLU A 112 15.18 -9.77 5.77
CA GLU A 112 14.97 -10.21 7.16
C GLU A 112 15.11 -9.03 8.12
N ASN A 113 14.42 -9.10 9.26
CA ASN A 113 14.49 -8.09 10.33
C ASN A 113 14.19 -6.65 9.87
N VAL A 114 13.33 -6.48 8.86
CA VAL A 114 12.87 -5.18 8.37
C VAL A 114 11.40 -4.96 8.70
N ARG A 115 10.98 -3.70 8.73
CA ARG A 115 9.56 -3.34 8.79
C ARG A 115 8.94 -3.63 7.43
N ARG A 116 7.82 -4.34 7.40
CA ARG A 116 7.07 -4.61 6.16
C ARG A 116 5.81 -3.78 6.12
N MET A 117 5.58 -3.12 4.99
CA MET A 117 4.41 -2.31 4.75
C MET A 117 3.77 -2.70 3.43
N ILE A 118 2.45 -2.85 3.45
CA ILE A 118 1.66 -3.11 2.25
C ILE A 118 0.62 -2.00 2.15
N VAL A 119 0.54 -1.38 0.99
CA VAL A 119 -0.50 -0.39 0.67
C VAL A 119 -1.39 -1.01 -0.41
N LEU A 120 -2.57 -1.47 0.01
CA LEU A 120 -3.62 -1.93 -0.89
C LEU A 120 -4.46 -0.74 -1.35
N ILE A 121 -4.43 -0.45 -2.65
CA ILE A 121 -5.24 0.60 -3.29
C ILE A 121 -6.32 -0.07 -4.12
N SER A 122 -7.55 -0.08 -3.62
CA SER A 122 -8.70 -0.76 -4.24
C SER A 122 -10.01 -0.17 -3.71
N ASP A 123 -11.09 -0.31 -4.47
CA ASP A 123 -12.46 -0.12 -3.99
C ASP A 123 -12.99 -1.33 -3.22
N GLY A 124 -12.24 -2.43 -3.16
CA GLY A 124 -12.69 -3.71 -2.64
C GLY A 124 -13.55 -4.43 -3.68
N TYR A 125 -14.63 -5.08 -3.22
CA TYR A 125 -15.53 -5.83 -4.11
C TYR A 125 -14.84 -6.95 -4.90
N SER A 126 -13.89 -7.64 -4.28
CA SER A 126 -13.36 -8.86 -4.86
C SER A 126 -14.50 -9.86 -5.14
N GLN A 127 -14.38 -10.54 -6.27
CA GLN A 127 -15.25 -11.64 -6.67
C GLN A 127 -14.74 -12.99 -6.16
N ASP A 128 -13.64 -13.00 -5.40
CA ASP A 128 -13.19 -14.18 -4.66
C ASP A 128 -14.25 -14.61 -3.63
N ARG A 129 -14.23 -15.88 -3.25
CA ARG A 129 -15.13 -16.36 -2.18
C ARG A 129 -14.67 -15.77 -0.85
N TRP A 130 -15.61 -15.46 0.02
CA TRP A 130 -15.30 -14.83 1.32
C TRP A 130 -14.36 -15.69 2.19
N GLU A 131 -14.44 -17.01 2.09
CA GLU A 131 -13.51 -17.93 2.77
C GLU A 131 -12.06 -17.81 2.27
N ASP A 132 -11.87 -17.55 0.97
CA ASP A 132 -10.55 -17.39 0.38
C ASP A 132 -9.95 -16.02 0.78
N LEU A 133 -10.78 -14.98 0.90
CA LEU A 133 -10.38 -13.67 1.43
C LEU A 133 -9.90 -13.77 2.89
N LEU A 134 -10.62 -14.53 3.72
CA LEU A 134 -10.25 -14.77 5.13
C LEU A 134 -8.89 -15.47 5.23
N ASP A 135 -8.71 -16.56 4.48
CA ASP A 135 -7.44 -17.31 4.46
C ASP A 135 -6.27 -16.46 3.90
N ALA A 136 -6.52 -15.68 2.85
CA ALA A 136 -5.52 -14.76 2.30
C ALA A 136 -5.12 -13.68 3.32
N SER A 137 -6.08 -13.09 4.05
CA SER A 137 -5.82 -12.14 5.14
C SER A 137 -5.00 -12.79 6.25
N ASP A 138 -5.35 -14.02 6.68
CA ASP A 138 -4.60 -14.76 7.71
C ASP A 138 -3.14 -14.97 7.31
N ARG A 139 -2.89 -15.39 6.06
CA ARG A 139 -1.53 -15.56 5.53
C ARG A 139 -0.78 -14.24 5.37
N LEU A 140 -1.47 -13.18 4.96
CA LEU A 140 -0.89 -11.84 4.84
C LEU A 140 -0.39 -11.33 6.19
N HIS A 141 -1.18 -11.50 7.25
CA HIS A 141 -0.76 -11.10 8.60
C HIS A 141 0.34 -11.99 9.19
N ALA A 142 0.45 -13.25 8.77
CA ALA A 142 1.51 -14.16 9.22
C ALA A 142 2.92 -13.69 8.80
N ILE A 143 3.05 -12.82 7.79
CA ILE A 143 4.35 -12.24 7.38
C ILE A 143 4.74 -10.99 8.20
N ASN A 144 3.94 -10.63 9.20
CA ASN A 144 4.14 -9.49 10.10
C ASN A 144 4.29 -8.15 9.35
N ALA A 145 3.44 -7.94 8.34
CA ALA A 145 3.34 -6.67 7.62
C ALA A 145 2.25 -5.77 8.22
N ILE A 146 2.46 -4.46 8.13
CA ILE A 146 1.44 -3.46 8.39
C ILE A 146 0.72 -3.19 7.07
N ILE A 147 -0.59 -3.36 7.08
CA ILE A 147 -1.42 -3.21 5.89
C ILE A 147 -2.26 -1.96 6.01
N TYR A 148 -2.08 -1.06 5.05
CA TYR A 148 -2.94 0.08 4.79
C TYR A 148 -3.86 -0.28 3.63
N ALA A 149 -5.14 0.03 3.76
CA ALA A 149 -6.09 -0.06 2.65
C ALA A 149 -6.62 1.33 2.34
N ILE A 150 -6.65 1.69 1.06
CA ILE A 150 -7.14 3.00 0.62
C ILE A 150 -8.00 2.86 -0.63
N SER A 151 -9.17 3.49 -0.60
CA SER A 151 -10.01 3.62 -1.79
C SER A 151 -9.98 5.05 -2.30
N ALA A 152 -9.69 5.19 -3.58
CA ALA A 152 -9.79 6.46 -4.30
C ALA A 152 -11.22 6.71 -4.85
N ASP A 153 -12.09 5.70 -4.77
CA ASP A 153 -13.50 5.76 -5.19
C ASP A 153 -14.43 6.04 -3.99
N SER A 154 -15.57 6.67 -4.27
CA SER A 154 -16.64 6.89 -3.31
C SER A 154 -17.49 5.64 -3.05
N ASN A 155 -17.52 4.71 -4.02
CA ASN A 155 -18.17 3.41 -3.88
C ASN A 155 -17.12 2.36 -3.55
N TYR A 156 -17.07 1.95 -2.28
CA TYR A 156 -16.10 0.98 -1.80
C TYR A 156 -16.75 -0.04 -0.86
N TYR A 157 -16.19 -1.24 -0.80
CA TYR A 157 -16.62 -2.27 0.15
C TYR A 157 -15.71 -2.31 1.37
N PHE A 158 -16.06 -1.49 2.36
CA PHE A 158 -15.25 -1.29 3.58
C PHE A 158 -14.88 -2.59 4.28
N ARG A 159 -15.80 -3.56 4.35
CA ARG A 159 -15.59 -4.79 5.10
C ARG A 159 -14.46 -5.66 4.54
N GLU A 160 -14.28 -5.65 3.22
CA GLU A 160 -13.15 -6.34 2.60
C GLU A 160 -11.83 -5.60 2.85
N LEU A 161 -11.83 -4.27 2.74
CA LEU A 161 -10.65 -3.48 3.05
C LEU A 161 -10.21 -3.66 4.52
N GLU A 162 -11.16 -3.60 5.45
CA GLU A 162 -10.95 -3.85 6.88
C GLU A 162 -10.47 -5.28 7.16
N LEU A 163 -10.95 -6.26 6.39
CA LEU A 163 -10.52 -7.66 6.53
C LEU A 163 -9.00 -7.79 6.31
N TYR A 164 -8.43 -7.09 5.33
CA TYR A 164 -7.00 -7.14 5.06
C TYR A 164 -6.16 -6.29 6.01
N THR A 165 -6.71 -5.20 6.57
CA THR A 165 -5.96 -4.40 7.54
C THR A 165 -6.06 -4.95 8.96
N ARG A 166 -7.11 -5.73 9.27
CA ARG A 166 -7.57 -6.10 10.62
C ARG A 166 -7.71 -4.92 11.58
N ASN A 167 -7.79 -3.70 11.04
CA ASN A 167 -7.85 -2.47 11.79
C ASN A 167 -8.53 -1.40 10.94
N LYS A 168 -9.77 -1.06 11.31
CA LYS A 168 -10.54 0.00 10.63
C LYS A 168 -9.84 1.34 10.53
N TRP A 169 -8.90 1.65 11.44
CA TRP A 169 -8.16 2.91 11.43
C TRP A 169 -7.06 2.95 10.36
N LEU A 170 -6.75 1.81 9.75
CA LEU A 170 -5.84 1.70 8.61
C LEU A 170 -6.61 1.60 7.27
N VAL A 171 -7.93 1.82 7.29
CA VAL A 171 -8.77 1.89 6.10
C VAL A 171 -9.10 3.36 5.83
N TYR A 172 -8.58 3.87 4.71
CA TYR A 172 -8.70 5.28 4.32
C TYR A 172 -9.66 5.39 3.13
N VAL A 173 -10.81 6.00 3.37
CA VAL A 173 -11.91 6.22 2.41
C VAL A 173 -12.49 7.62 2.58
N ASN A 174 -13.37 8.08 1.68
CA ASN A 174 -14.06 9.38 1.78
C ASN A 174 -13.12 10.56 2.04
N ASP A 175 -12.27 10.88 1.07
CA ASP A 175 -11.38 12.06 1.11
C ASP A 175 -10.30 12.04 2.23
N SER A 176 -10.03 10.86 2.81
CA SER A 176 -8.97 10.67 3.82
C SER A 176 -7.59 10.37 3.23
N GLU A 177 -7.37 10.60 1.93
CA GLU A 177 -6.08 10.36 1.26
C GLU A 177 -4.96 11.21 1.88
N LYS A 178 -5.29 12.43 2.31
CA LYS A 178 -4.31 13.28 3.01
C LYS A 178 -3.85 12.67 4.33
N GLN A 179 -4.80 12.12 5.11
CA GLN A 179 -4.48 11.45 6.38
C GLN A 179 -3.64 10.20 6.13
N PHE A 180 -4.00 9.41 5.11
CA PHE A 180 -3.20 8.27 4.68
C PHE A 180 -1.76 8.67 4.38
N LEU A 181 -1.56 9.72 3.57
CA LEU A 181 -0.23 10.19 3.20
C LEU A 181 0.58 10.62 4.43
N GLU A 182 -0.05 11.32 5.39
CA GLU A 182 0.61 11.71 6.64
C GLU A 182 1.00 10.48 7.48
N ASP A 183 0.08 9.55 7.71
CA ASP A 183 0.28 8.36 8.55
C ASP A 183 1.30 7.39 7.92
N ALA A 184 1.19 7.14 6.63
CA ALA A 184 2.10 6.26 5.89
C ALA A 184 3.51 6.85 5.84
N THR A 185 3.66 8.16 5.60
CA THR A 185 4.97 8.84 5.63
C THR A 185 5.60 8.78 7.01
N ILE A 186 4.83 8.96 8.10
CA ILE A 186 5.33 8.77 9.47
C ILE A 186 5.80 7.33 9.67
N SER A 187 5.01 6.35 9.25
CA SER A 187 5.32 4.93 9.40
C SER A 187 6.55 4.51 8.58
N LEU A 188 6.78 5.12 7.42
CA LEU A 188 7.94 4.88 6.56
C LEU A 188 9.23 5.54 7.10
N LEU A 189 9.14 6.80 7.51
CA LEU A 189 10.33 7.59 7.88
C LEU A 189 10.72 7.46 9.35
N LYS A 190 9.74 7.27 10.25
CA LYS A 190 9.96 7.16 11.69
C LYS A 190 9.79 5.75 12.25
N CYS A 191 9.25 4.82 11.45
CA CYS A 191 8.97 3.44 11.87
C CYS A 191 8.14 3.36 13.14
N GLN A 192 7.23 4.31 13.25
CA GLN A 192 6.20 4.37 14.27
C GLN A 192 4.93 3.81 13.66
N ASP A 193 4.27 2.92 14.40
CA ASP A 193 2.94 2.49 14.02
C ASP A 193 2.00 3.70 14.07
N PRO A 194 1.10 3.85 13.09
CA PRO A 194 0.06 4.86 13.15
C PRO A 194 -0.73 4.68 14.45
N SER A 195 -0.57 5.61 15.39
CA SER A 195 -1.14 5.45 16.72
C SER A 195 -2.65 5.68 16.66
N ALA A 196 -3.43 4.79 17.29
CA ALA A 196 -4.86 5.00 17.51
C ALA A 196 -5.18 6.34 18.21
N SER A 197 -4.19 6.93 18.89
CA SER A 197 -4.28 8.19 19.64
C SER A 197 -4.30 9.48 18.81
N ILE A 198 -4.11 9.43 17.49
CA ILE A 198 -4.33 10.62 16.63
C ILE A 198 -5.84 10.81 16.34
N PHE A 199 -6.64 9.74 16.46
CA PHE A 199 -8.08 9.75 16.18
C PHE A 199 -8.95 10.28 17.33
N SER A 200 -8.35 10.75 18.42
CA SER A 200 -9.05 11.35 19.58
C SER A 200 -8.78 12.85 19.72
N LEU A 201 -8.89 13.61 18.64
CA LEU A 201 -9.15 15.04 18.74
C LEU A 201 -10.63 15.29 18.40
N PRO A 202 -11.38 15.98 19.27
CA PRO A 202 -12.82 16.10 19.13
C PRO A 202 -13.18 16.90 17.88
N ALA A 203 -14.29 16.53 17.26
CA ALA A 203 -14.99 17.39 16.31
C ALA A 203 -15.17 18.79 16.94
N GLN A 204 -14.72 19.82 16.25
CA GLN A 204 -15.23 21.18 16.46
C GLN A 204 -16.45 21.38 15.58
#